data_AF-F3GLC7-F1
#
_entry.id   AF-F3GLC7-F1
#
_cell.length_a   1.000
_cell.length_b   1.000
_cell.length_c   1.000
_cell.angle_alpha   90.00
_cell.angle_beta   90.00
_cell.angle_gamma   90.00
#
_symmetry.space_group_name_H-M   'P 1'
#
loop_
_entity.id
_entity.type
_entity.pdbx_description
1 polymer ?
#
loop_
_entity_poly.entity_id
_entity_poly.type
_entity_poly.pdbx_seq_one_letter_code
_entity_poly.pdbx_strand_id
1 'polypeptide(L)' 'MTTTLSSREFNQDTSGAKKAANEGPVFITDRG' A
#
# COMPACT_ATOMS: atom_id res chain seq x y z
N MET A 1 -2.66 -9.14 8.92
CA MET A 1 -1.98 -7.88 9.29
C MET A 1 -2.52 -6.78 8.40
N THR A 2 -2.55 -5.52 8.84
CA THR A 2 -2.96 -4.38 8.00
C THR A 2 -1.73 -3.67 7.48
N THR A 3 -1.66 -3.45 6.17
CA THR A 3 -0.55 -2.75 5.53
C THR A 3 -0.92 -1.29 5.35
N THR A 4 -0.05 -0.38 5.75
CA THR A 4 -0.20 1.06 5.48
C THR A 4 0.97 1.51 4.62
N LEU A 5 0.66 2.24 3.54
CA LEU A 5 1.64 2.79 2.61
C LEU A 5 1.42 4.30 2.51
N SER A 6 2.48 5.04 2.28
CA SER A 6 2.38 6.41 1.78
C SER A 6 1.97 6.42 0.31
N SER A 7 1.43 7.55 -0.15
CA SER A 7 1.20 7.81 -1.59
C SER A 7 2.47 7.61 -2.42
N ARG A 8 3.66 7.89 -1.86
CA ARG A 8 4.94 7.70 -2.56
C ARG A 8 5.30 6.23 -2.73
N GLU A 9 5.21 5.44 -1.67
CA GLU A 9 5.48 4.00 -1.71
C GLU A 9 4.49 3.30 -2.64
N PHE A 10 3.20 3.65 -2.56
CA PHE A 10 2.20 3.11 -3.48
C PHE A 10 2.54 3.45 -4.94
N ASN A 11 2.86 4.70 -5.25
CA ASN A 11 3.17 5.10 -6.63
C ASN A 11 4.48 4.49 -7.15
N GLN A 12 5.41 4.11 -6.28
CA GLN A 12 6.64 3.41 -6.65
C GLN A 12 6.43 1.90 -6.83
N ASP A 13 5.55 1.28 -6.03
CA ASP A 13 5.23 -0.15 -6.13
C ASP A 13 3.73 -0.44 -5.96
N THR A 14 2.95 -0.07 -6.98
CA THR A 14 1.52 -0.39 -7.04
C THR A 14 1.27 -1.90 -7.07
N SER A 15 2.23 -2.68 -7.56
CA SER A 15 2.10 -4.13 -7.71
C SER A 15 2.22 -4.87 -6.37
N GLY A 16 3.12 -4.41 -5.50
CA GLY A 16 3.26 -4.89 -4.13
C GLY A 16 2.02 -4.59 -3.31
N ALA A 17 1.48 -3.37 -3.43
CA ALA A 17 0.21 -3.00 -2.78
C ALA A 17 -0.94 -3.94 -3.18
N LYS A 18 -1.06 -4.27 -4.47
CA LYS A 18 -2.07 -5.21 -4.96
C LYS A 18 -1.89 -6.61 -4.39
N LYS A 19 -0.65 -7.09 -4.22
CA LYS A 19 -0.37 -8.40 -3.62
C LYS A 19 -0.73 -8.40 -2.13
N ALA A 20 -0.31 -7.37 -1.40
CA ALA A 20 -0.61 -7.20 0.03
C ALA A 20 -2.12 -7.15 0.30
N ALA A 21 -2.90 -6.59 -0.62
CA ALA A 21 -4.36 -6.57 -0.53
C ALA A 21 -5.01 -7.97 -0.49
N ASN A 22 -4.33 -9.02 -0.95
CA ASN A 22 -4.83 -10.39 -0.81
C ASN A 22 -4.71 -10.93 0.62
N GLU A 23 -3.81 -10.36 1.43
CA GLU A 23 -3.55 -10.78 2.81
C GLU A 23 -4.32 -9.94 3.84
N GLY A 24 -4.81 -8.77 3.43
CA GLY A 24 -5.62 -7.89 4.26
C GLY A 24 -5.75 -6.49 3.68
N PRO A 25 -6.53 -5.61 4.33
CA PRO A 25 -6.71 -4.23 3.88
C PRO A 25 -5.38 -3.48 3.77
N VAL A 26 -5.27 -2.69 2.70
CA VAL A 26 -4.16 -1.75 2.48
C VAL A 26 -4.69 -0.32 2.60
N PHE A 27 -4.09 0.48 3.45
CA PHE A 27 -4.41 1.89 3.62
C PHE A 27 -3.33 2.74 2.96
N ILE A 28 -3.74 3.69 2.12
CA ILE A 28 -2.84 4.66 1.49
C ILE A 28 -3.04 6.00 2.18
N THR A 29 -1.94 6.62 2.62
CA THR A 29 -1.93 7.88 3.35
C THR A 29 -1.19 8.96 2.57
N ASP A 30 -1.53 10.23 2.82
CA ASP A 30 -1.01 11.35 2.03
C ASP A 30 0.32 11.91 2.57
N ARG A 31 1.15 12.41 1.65
CA ARG A 31 2.61 12.64 1.80
C ARG A 31 3.40 11.36 2.14
N GLY A 32 4.63 11.30 1.63
CA GLY A 32 5.58 10.21 1.91
C GLY A 32 5.74 9.98 3.40
#